data_AF-A0A0E3GQH5-F1
#
_entry.id   AF-A0A0E3GQH5-F1
#
_cell.length_a   1.000
_cell.length_b   1.000
_cell.length_c   1.000
_cell.angle_alpha   90.00
_cell.angle_beta   90.00
_cell.angle_gamma   90.00
#
_symmetry.space_group_name_H-M   'P 1'
#
loop_
_entity.id
_entity.type
_entity.pdbx_description
1 polymer ?
#
loop_
_entity_poly.entity_id
_entity_poly.type
_entity_poly.pdbx_seq_one_letter_code
_entity_poly.pdbx_strand_id
1 'polypeptide(L)'
;MVRGRTITFKYKHFQYDEHVKKLLSTDLNSKDEMELKKIYNNYESLQIHRGYEYIIKDLYILMIKRNISTTDIANIYGVGPRTIQIWLKELGLNRTQKEAQKIAVTKRDYKSIKKGRVVPDQLPSCSLENDVRYQLNILLEQELKKYEVIIGVTALGISDFETDIPIIILKSLTMSKFLIEIGKHSHHKNNTTKGYTILTLDNEENALKKIVAQILKEVKGI
;
A
#
# COMPACT_ATOMS: atom_id res chain seq x y z
N MET A 1 -35.60 12.44 14.95
CA MET A 1 -35.25 13.40 13.88
C MET A 1 -33.76 13.27 13.57
N VAL A 2 -33.41 12.76 12.38
CA VAL A 2 -32.02 12.79 11.92
C VAL A 2 -31.69 14.23 11.58
N ARG A 3 -30.82 14.89 12.37
CA ARG A 3 -30.34 16.24 12.04
C ARG A 3 -29.52 16.14 10.76
N GLY A 4 -30.11 16.52 9.64
CA GLY A 4 -29.39 16.70 8.38
C GLY A 4 -28.27 17.72 8.59
N ARG A 5 -27.09 17.46 8.01
CA ARG A 5 -26.01 18.44 8.00
C ARG A 5 -26.49 19.71 7.31
N THR A 6 -26.16 20.86 7.86
CA THR A 6 -26.47 22.17 7.28
C THR A 6 -25.89 22.27 5.87
N ILE A 7 -26.68 22.75 4.92
CA ILE A 7 -26.23 23.03 3.55
C ILE A 7 -25.15 24.11 3.63
N THR A 8 -23.98 23.85 3.03
CA THR A 8 -22.85 24.77 3.03
C THR A 8 -22.54 25.23 1.61
N PHE A 9 -22.42 26.53 1.41
CA PHE A 9 -22.05 27.15 0.12
C PHE A 9 -20.55 27.46 0.03
N LYS A 10 -19.74 26.85 0.90
CA LYS A 10 -18.29 27.11 1.04
C LYS A 10 -17.54 27.14 -0.29
N TYR A 11 -17.93 26.29 -1.25
CA TYR A 11 -17.19 26.10 -2.49
C TYR A 11 -17.77 26.84 -3.71
N LYS A 12 -18.87 27.58 -3.57
CA LYS A 12 -19.55 28.26 -4.70
C LYS A 12 -18.67 29.31 -5.39
N HIS A 13 -17.81 29.98 -4.64
CA HIS A 13 -16.86 30.98 -5.14
C HIS A 13 -15.44 30.68 -4.63
N PHE A 14 -15.09 29.39 -4.59
CA PHE A 14 -13.81 28.95 -4.04
C PHE A 14 -12.65 29.58 -4.80
N GLN A 15 -11.74 30.22 -4.06
CA GLN A 15 -10.56 30.87 -4.63
C GLN A 15 -9.40 29.90 -4.64
N TYR A 16 -8.86 29.66 -5.83
CA TYR A 16 -7.71 28.79 -6.03
C TYR A 16 -6.42 29.60 -6.03
N ASP A 17 -5.35 29.03 -5.49
CA ASP A 17 -4.00 29.51 -5.74
C ASP A 17 -3.61 29.29 -7.22
N GLU A 18 -2.57 29.99 -7.68
CA GLU A 18 -2.11 29.91 -9.07
C GLU A 18 -1.68 28.50 -9.50
N HIS A 19 -1.14 27.71 -8.59
CA HIS A 19 -0.73 26.34 -8.87
C HIS A 19 -1.94 25.44 -9.15
N VAL A 20 -2.99 25.53 -8.32
CA VAL A 20 -4.23 24.78 -8.50
C VAL A 20 -4.99 25.27 -9.73
N LYS A 21 -5.03 26.57 -10.01
CA LYS A 21 -5.59 27.09 -11.27
C LYS A 21 -4.95 26.43 -12.48
N LYS A 22 -3.62 26.32 -12.50
CA LYS A 22 -2.88 25.65 -13.58
C LYS A 22 -3.21 24.16 -13.70
N LEU A 23 -3.43 23.47 -12.58
CA LEU A 23 -3.89 22.08 -12.59
C LEU A 23 -5.28 21.94 -13.20
N LEU A 24 -6.18 22.87 -12.88
CA LEU A 24 -7.58 22.89 -13.35
C LEU A 24 -7.70 23.33 -14.81
N SER A 25 -6.77 24.15 -15.32
CA SER A 25 -6.65 24.47 -16.75
C SER A 25 -6.24 23.23 -17.55
N THR A 26 -7.24 22.43 -17.93
CA THR A 26 -7.09 21.19 -18.70
C THR A 26 -8.20 21.10 -19.72
N ASP A 27 -7.85 20.76 -20.96
CA ASP A 27 -8.84 20.51 -22.00
C ASP A 27 -9.59 19.20 -21.74
N LEU A 28 -10.92 19.28 -21.87
CA LEU A 28 -11.82 18.14 -21.75
C LEU A 28 -12.25 17.71 -23.15
N ASN A 29 -12.19 16.42 -23.42
CA ASN A 29 -12.68 15.85 -24.67
C ASN A 29 -14.11 15.29 -24.50
N SER A 30 -14.70 14.82 -25.60
CA SER A 30 -16.07 14.26 -25.59
C SER A 30 -16.25 13.07 -24.63
N LYS A 31 -15.21 12.29 -24.39
CA LYS A 31 -15.24 11.19 -23.40
C LYS A 31 -15.30 11.75 -21.98
N ASP A 32 -14.52 12.79 -21.69
CA ASP A 32 -14.53 13.45 -20.38
C ASP A 32 -15.90 14.09 -20.08
N GLU A 33 -16.54 14.70 -21.10
CA GLU A 33 -17.89 15.24 -20.99
C GLU A 33 -18.93 14.16 -20.68
N MET A 34 -18.83 13.01 -21.34
CA MET A 34 -19.71 11.87 -21.08
C MET A 34 -19.54 11.31 -19.67
N GLU A 35 -18.31 11.23 -19.16
CA GLU A 35 -18.03 10.82 -17.78
C GLU A 35 -18.54 11.85 -16.78
N LEU A 36 -18.32 13.15 -17.01
CA LEU A 36 -18.88 14.21 -16.17
C LEU A 36 -20.41 14.14 -16.11
N LYS A 37 -21.08 13.88 -17.23
CA LYS A 37 -22.54 13.70 -17.25
C LYS A 37 -22.98 12.55 -16.35
N LYS A 38 -22.28 11.41 -16.35
CA LYS A 38 -22.56 10.31 -15.43
C LYS A 38 -22.36 10.72 -13.97
N ILE A 39 -21.29 11.46 -13.68
CA ILE A 39 -20.98 11.92 -12.33
C ILE A 39 -22.06 12.88 -11.81
N TYR A 40 -22.53 13.82 -12.64
CA TYR A 40 -23.65 14.70 -12.28
C TYR A 40 -24.94 13.91 -12.08
N ASN A 41 -25.25 12.95 -12.94
CA ASN A 41 -26.42 12.08 -12.75
C ASN A 41 -26.34 11.29 -11.43
N ASN A 42 -25.15 10.79 -11.06
CA ASN A 42 -24.94 10.11 -9.78
C ASN A 42 -25.20 11.07 -8.62
N TYR A 43 -24.72 12.31 -8.69
CA TYR A 43 -24.97 13.32 -7.67
C TYR A 43 -26.46 13.63 -7.50
N GLU A 44 -27.17 13.90 -8.60
CA GLU A 44 -28.62 14.16 -8.59
C GLU A 44 -29.41 12.98 -8.01
N SER A 45 -28.97 11.74 -8.27
CA SER A 45 -29.62 10.53 -7.74
C SER A 45 -29.56 10.41 -6.22
N LEU A 46 -28.64 11.12 -5.55
CA LEU A 46 -28.53 11.12 -4.09
C LEU A 46 -29.68 11.87 -3.41
N GLN A 47 -30.40 12.74 -4.14
CA GLN A 47 -31.51 13.56 -3.62
C GLN A 47 -31.15 14.39 -2.37
N ILE A 48 -29.88 14.78 -2.23
CA ILE A 48 -29.36 15.56 -1.11
C ILE A 48 -28.43 16.65 -1.62
N HIS A 49 -28.50 17.83 -1.01
CA HIS A 49 -27.54 18.90 -1.29
C HIS A 49 -26.23 18.68 -0.55
N ARG A 50 -25.13 18.70 -1.30
CA ARG A 50 -23.77 18.67 -0.76
C ARG A 50 -23.04 19.92 -1.19
N GLY A 51 -22.31 20.53 -0.26
CA GLY A 51 -21.54 21.74 -0.60
C GLY A 51 -20.47 21.53 -1.67
N TYR A 52 -20.01 20.29 -1.90
CA TYR A 52 -19.06 19.98 -2.96
C TYR A 52 -19.67 20.01 -4.38
N GLU A 53 -20.98 20.24 -4.53
CA GLU A 53 -21.65 20.32 -5.85
C GLU A 53 -20.98 21.32 -6.78
N TYR A 54 -20.52 22.45 -6.23
CA TYR A 54 -19.86 23.52 -6.97
C TYR A 54 -18.48 23.14 -7.53
N ILE A 55 -17.89 22.05 -7.04
CA ILE A 55 -16.52 21.63 -7.38
C ILE A 55 -16.48 20.21 -7.97
N ILE A 56 -17.62 19.64 -8.40
CA ILE A 56 -17.67 18.29 -8.99
C ILE A 56 -16.73 18.18 -10.20
N LYS A 57 -16.77 19.17 -11.10
CA LYS A 57 -15.88 19.22 -12.27
C LYS A 57 -14.41 19.29 -11.85
N ASP A 58 -14.10 20.08 -10.83
CA ASP A 58 -12.74 20.28 -10.35
C ASP A 58 -12.20 18.99 -9.70
N LEU A 59 -13.03 18.29 -8.92
CA LEU A 59 -12.70 16.97 -8.36
C LEU A 59 -12.40 15.95 -9.46
N TYR A 60 -13.17 15.94 -10.55
CA TYR A 60 -12.89 15.10 -11.71
C TYR A 60 -11.54 15.43 -12.35
N ILE A 61 -11.24 16.72 -12.59
CA ILE A 61 -9.98 17.14 -13.21
C ILE A 61 -8.79 16.75 -12.32
N LEU A 62 -8.84 17.09 -11.03
CA LEU A 62 -7.77 16.81 -10.09
C LEU A 62 -7.54 15.30 -9.94
N MET A 63 -8.60 14.51 -9.80
CA MET A 63 -8.50 13.08 -9.56
C MET A 63 -8.20 12.29 -10.84
N ILE A 64 -8.90 12.53 -11.94
CA ILE A 64 -8.81 11.69 -13.14
C ILE A 64 -7.77 12.22 -14.12
N LYS A 65 -7.76 13.53 -14.40
CA LYS A 65 -6.87 14.11 -15.42
C LYS A 65 -5.47 14.36 -14.89
N ARG A 66 -5.35 14.81 -13.63
CA ARG A 66 -4.07 15.22 -13.02
C ARG A 66 -3.50 14.19 -12.03
N ASN A 67 -4.24 13.12 -11.74
CA ASN A 67 -3.84 12.06 -10.82
C ASN A 67 -3.38 12.54 -9.43
N ILE A 68 -3.98 13.61 -8.92
CA ILE A 68 -3.69 14.17 -7.61
C ILE A 68 -4.18 13.19 -6.52
N SER A 69 -3.45 13.11 -5.40
CA SER A 69 -3.82 12.21 -4.30
C SER A 69 -5.01 12.75 -3.51
N THR A 70 -5.76 11.88 -2.83
CA THR A 70 -6.88 12.32 -1.97
C THR A 70 -6.40 13.24 -0.85
N THR A 71 -5.18 13.05 -0.35
CA THR A 71 -4.57 13.91 0.68
C THR A 71 -4.28 15.30 0.14
N ASP A 72 -3.72 15.39 -1.07
CA ASP A 72 -3.44 16.69 -1.70
C ASP A 72 -4.73 17.44 -2.06
N ILE A 73 -5.75 16.72 -2.57
CA ILE A 73 -7.09 17.29 -2.80
C ILE A 73 -7.69 17.80 -1.48
N ALA A 74 -7.51 17.06 -0.39
CA ALA A 74 -8.01 17.45 0.93
C ALA A 74 -7.34 18.74 1.42
N ASN A 75 -6.04 18.90 1.17
CA ASN A 75 -5.31 20.13 1.46
C ASN A 75 -5.82 21.31 0.63
N ILE A 76 -6.10 21.12 -0.66
CA ILE A 76 -6.66 22.17 -1.55
C ILE A 76 -7.97 22.72 -0.97
N TYR A 77 -8.87 21.85 -0.51
CA TYR A 77 -10.20 22.26 -0.03
C TYR A 77 -10.29 22.49 1.49
N GLY A 78 -9.18 22.33 2.21
CA GLY A 78 -9.10 22.47 3.67
C GLY A 78 -10.08 21.54 4.40
N VAL A 79 -10.07 20.25 4.04
CA VAL A 79 -10.88 19.20 4.67
C VAL A 79 -10.01 17.99 5.01
N GLY A 80 -10.54 17.04 5.80
CA GLY A 80 -9.85 15.77 6.03
C GLY A 80 -9.86 14.85 4.80
N PRO A 81 -8.85 14.00 4.58
CA PRO A 81 -8.81 13.04 3.47
C PRO A 81 -10.04 12.12 3.43
N ARG A 82 -10.59 11.76 4.59
CA ARG A 82 -11.81 10.96 4.71
C ARG A 82 -13.02 11.65 4.07
N THR A 83 -13.11 12.97 4.17
CA THR A 83 -14.18 13.77 3.55
C THR A 83 -14.12 13.68 2.03
N ILE A 84 -12.93 13.86 1.44
CA ILE A 84 -12.73 13.71 -0.01
C ILE A 84 -13.08 12.30 -0.47
N GLN A 85 -12.67 11.26 0.26
CA GLN A 85 -13.03 9.88 -0.07
C GLN A 85 -14.54 9.64 -0.07
N ILE A 86 -15.28 10.24 0.87
CA ILE A 86 -16.74 10.16 0.89
C ILE A 86 -17.32 10.79 -0.37
N TRP A 87 -16.90 12.02 -0.72
CA TRP A 87 -17.38 12.72 -1.92
C TRP A 87 -17.08 11.92 -3.19
N LEU A 88 -15.86 11.41 -3.33
CA LEU A 88 -15.48 10.59 -4.49
C LEU A 88 -16.29 9.30 -4.57
N LYS A 89 -16.62 8.68 -3.43
CA LYS A 89 -17.49 7.50 -3.40
C LYS A 89 -18.92 7.84 -3.82
N GLU A 90 -19.48 8.93 -3.30
CA GLU A 90 -20.82 9.44 -3.64
C GLU A 90 -20.92 9.78 -5.14
N LEU A 91 -19.85 10.31 -5.74
CA LEU A 91 -19.77 10.66 -7.16
C LEU A 91 -19.48 9.48 -8.10
N GLY A 92 -19.13 8.30 -7.57
CA GLY A 92 -18.66 7.17 -8.38
C GLY A 92 -17.25 7.36 -8.96
N LEU A 93 -16.47 8.27 -8.39
CA LEU A 93 -15.09 8.63 -8.78
C LEU A 93 -14.02 7.87 -7.99
N ASN A 94 -14.42 6.90 -7.17
CA ASN A 94 -13.49 6.21 -6.29
C ASN A 94 -12.58 5.28 -7.10
N ARG A 95 -11.27 5.36 -6.85
CA ARG A 95 -10.31 4.44 -7.46
C ARG A 95 -10.39 3.08 -6.80
N THR A 96 -10.18 2.04 -7.60
CA THR A 96 -9.92 0.71 -7.04
C THR A 96 -8.57 0.70 -6.32
N GLN A 97 -8.42 -0.19 -5.35
CA GLN A 97 -7.14 -0.36 -4.63
C GLN A 97 -5.97 -0.63 -5.59
N LYS A 98 -6.22 -1.35 -6.69
CA LYS A 98 -5.24 -1.64 -7.74
C LYS A 98 -4.76 -0.38 -8.46
N GLU A 99 -5.65 0.56 -8.78
CA GLU A 99 -5.30 1.82 -9.45
C GLU A 99 -4.52 2.75 -8.53
N ALA A 100 -4.92 2.84 -7.26
CA ALA A 100 -4.20 3.62 -6.26
C ALA A 100 -2.75 3.13 -6.08
N GLN A 101 -2.55 1.80 -6.03
CA GLN A 101 -1.20 1.22 -5.92
C GLN A 101 -0.31 1.52 -7.13
N LYS A 102 -0.84 1.46 -8.37
CA LYS A 102 -0.06 1.78 -9.59
C LYS A 102 0.48 3.21 -9.56
N ILE A 103 -0.33 4.17 -9.16
CA ILE A 103 0.07 5.58 -9.08
C ILE A 103 1.12 5.77 -7.99
N ALA A 104 0.96 5.13 -6.83
CA ALA A 104 1.93 5.16 -5.75
C ALA A 104 3.29 4.59 -6.18
N VAL A 105 3.31 3.49 -6.93
CA VAL A 105 4.55 2.90 -7.47
C VAL A 105 5.24 3.84 -8.45
N THR A 106 4.48 4.57 -9.27
CA THR A 106 5.03 5.49 -10.29
C THR A 106 5.70 6.73 -9.67
N LYS A 107 5.24 7.17 -8.50
CA LYS A 107 5.82 8.30 -7.76
C LYS A 107 7.00 7.91 -6.86
N ARG A 108 7.32 6.63 -6.72
CA ARG A 108 8.46 6.17 -5.89
C ARG A 108 9.75 6.40 -6.66
N ASP A 109 10.58 7.29 -6.14
CA ASP A 109 11.95 7.40 -6.60
C ASP A 109 12.81 6.29 -5.95
N TYR A 110 12.90 5.15 -6.62
CA TYR A 110 13.72 4.02 -6.18
C TYR A 110 15.23 4.36 -6.18
N LYS A 111 15.68 5.46 -6.82
CA LYS A 111 17.09 5.88 -6.81
C LYS A 111 17.47 6.64 -5.55
N SER A 112 16.57 7.42 -4.95
CA SER A 112 16.79 8.04 -3.63
C SER A 112 16.67 7.06 -2.46
N ILE A 113 16.22 5.83 -2.73
CA ILE A 113 16.07 4.76 -1.72
C ILE A 113 17.39 3.99 -1.44
N LYS A 114 18.55 4.35 -2.01
CA LYS A 114 19.83 3.66 -1.69
C LYS A 114 20.86 4.49 -0.91
N LYS A 115 21.28 3.86 0.19
CA LYS A 115 22.37 4.12 1.16
C LYS A 115 22.08 5.08 2.33
N GLY A 116 21.07 4.72 3.11
CA GLY A 116 20.96 5.10 4.51
C GLY A 116 19.96 4.19 5.19
N ARG A 117 20.41 3.14 5.87
CA ARG A 117 19.54 2.38 6.78
C ARG A 117 19.19 3.31 7.94
N VAL A 118 18.09 4.04 7.83
CA VAL A 118 17.34 4.47 9.01
C VAL A 118 16.20 3.48 9.11
N VAL A 119 16.41 2.48 9.96
CA VAL A 119 15.35 1.61 10.44
C VAL A 119 14.32 2.53 11.10
N PRO A 120 13.02 2.43 10.78
CA PRO A 120 12.01 3.19 11.51
C PRO A 120 12.15 2.84 12.99
N ASP A 121 12.39 3.84 13.83
CA ASP A 121 12.66 3.63 15.26
C ASP A 121 11.48 2.97 15.98
N GLN A 122 10.28 2.97 15.38
CA GLN A 122 9.10 2.33 15.93
C GLN A 122 8.19 1.82 14.82
N LEU A 123 8.19 0.49 14.61
CA LEU A 123 7.06 -0.25 14.05
C LEU A 123 6.62 -1.30 15.09
N PRO A 124 5.32 -1.58 15.25
CA PRO A 124 4.81 -2.48 16.27
C PRO A 124 4.98 -3.94 15.81
N SER A 125 6.20 -4.43 15.81
CA SER A 125 6.52 -5.85 15.83
C SER A 125 7.41 -6.11 17.04
N CYS A 126 7.15 -7.17 17.80
CA CYS A 126 7.87 -7.49 19.04
C CYS A 126 9.39 -7.52 18.80
N SER A 127 10.19 -7.08 19.79
CA SER A 127 11.66 -7.02 19.70
C SER A 127 12.28 -8.33 19.17
N LEU A 128 11.71 -9.46 19.59
CA LEU A 128 12.15 -10.80 19.20
C LEU A 128 12.13 -11.04 17.68
N GLU A 129 11.10 -10.59 16.96
CA GLU A 129 11.05 -10.82 15.52
C GLU A 129 12.12 -10.00 14.78
N ASN A 130 12.36 -8.78 15.24
CA ASN A 130 13.39 -7.92 14.67
C ASN A 130 14.79 -8.50 14.94
N ASP A 131 15.02 -9.08 16.12
CA ASP A 131 16.25 -9.78 16.45
C ASP A 131 16.45 -11.01 15.55
N VAL A 132 15.40 -11.80 15.32
CA VAL A 132 15.42 -12.95 14.41
C VAL A 132 15.71 -12.52 12.97
N ARG A 133 15.04 -11.47 12.46
CA ARG A 133 15.30 -10.91 11.12
C ARG A 133 16.76 -10.48 10.98
N TYR A 134 17.29 -9.79 11.99
CA TYR A 134 18.67 -9.32 12.00
C TYR A 134 19.67 -10.47 11.93
N GLN A 135 19.47 -11.51 12.77
CA GLN A 135 20.34 -12.68 12.79
C GLN A 135 20.27 -13.48 11.48
N LEU A 136 19.06 -13.68 10.93
CA LEU A 136 18.87 -14.33 9.63
C LEU A 136 19.59 -13.56 8.51
N ASN A 137 19.52 -12.23 8.52
CA ASN A 137 20.19 -11.41 7.51
C ASN A 137 21.69 -11.64 7.51
N ILE A 138 22.33 -11.60 8.69
CA ILE A 138 23.77 -11.82 8.82
C ILE A 138 24.16 -13.22 8.33
N LEU A 139 23.47 -14.26 8.81
CA LEU A 139 23.82 -15.65 8.51
C LEU A 139 23.62 -15.97 7.02
N LEU A 140 22.51 -15.53 6.42
CA LEU A 140 22.23 -15.79 5.01
C LEU A 140 23.13 -14.98 4.08
N GLU A 141 23.43 -13.71 4.38
CA GLU A 141 24.36 -12.91 3.57
C GLU A 141 25.79 -13.51 3.57
N GLN A 142 26.24 -14.08 4.68
CA GLN A 142 27.53 -14.75 4.77
C GLN A 142 27.59 -16.00 3.87
N GLU A 143 26.53 -16.80 3.88
CA GLU A 143 26.46 -18.10 3.19
C GLU A 143 26.03 -18.02 1.73
N LEU A 144 25.33 -16.95 1.34
CA LEU A 144 24.70 -16.77 0.04
C LEU A 144 25.18 -15.50 -0.69
N LYS A 145 26.48 -15.17 -0.61
CA LYS A 145 27.08 -13.97 -1.24
C LYS A 145 26.77 -13.76 -2.73
N LYS A 146 26.44 -14.83 -3.47
CA LYS A 146 26.12 -14.80 -4.91
C LYS A 146 24.62 -14.72 -5.20
N TYR A 147 23.79 -14.66 -4.16
CA TYR A 147 22.34 -14.62 -4.25
C TYR A 147 21.87 -13.26 -3.75
N GLU A 148 20.72 -12.82 -4.25
CA GLU A 148 20.01 -11.70 -3.67
C GLU A 148 19.04 -12.24 -2.62
N VAL A 149 19.22 -11.82 -1.36
CA VAL A 149 18.43 -12.24 -0.22
C VAL A 149 17.55 -11.07 0.23
N ILE A 150 16.25 -11.27 0.27
CA ILE A 150 15.26 -10.29 0.68
C ILE A 150 14.52 -10.83 1.90
N ILE A 151 14.67 -10.18 3.04
CA ILE A 151 13.96 -10.51 4.27
C ILE A 151 12.90 -9.44 4.52
N GLY A 152 11.63 -9.82 4.47
CA GLY A 152 10.51 -8.91 4.64
C GLY A 152 10.11 -8.72 6.10
N VAL A 153 9.35 -7.65 6.32
CA VAL A 153 8.84 -7.25 7.65
C VAL A 153 7.54 -7.97 8.00
N THR A 154 6.67 -8.25 7.03
CA THR A 154 5.40 -8.94 7.29
C THR A 154 4.85 -9.53 6.00
N ALA A 155 4.20 -10.68 6.08
CA ALA A 155 3.57 -11.36 4.95
C ALA A 155 2.18 -10.79 4.57
N LEU A 156 2.02 -9.45 4.65
CA LEU A 156 0.76 -8.76 4.35
C LEU A 156 0.30 -9.08 2.91
N GLY A 157 -0.82 -9.79 2.80
CA GLY A 157 -1.42 -10.22 1.53
C GLY A 157 -1.05 -11.64 1.09
N ILE A 158 -0.23 -12.37 1.86
CA ILE A 158 0.08 -13.78 1.59
C ILE A 158 -0.93 -14.71 2.28
N SER A 159 -1.47 -14.39 3.47
CA SER A 159 -2.77 -14.83 4.05
C SER A 159 -3.06 -14.00 5.32
N ASP A 160 -3.95 -14.48 6.22
CA ASP A 160 -4.20 -14.07 7.62
C ASP A 160 -2.94 -14.11 8.54
N PHE A 161 -1.75 -13.98 7.97
CA PHE A 161 -0.43 -14.20 8.59
C PHE A 161 0.15 -12.87 9.07
N GLU A 162 -0.26 -12.44 10.26
CA GLU A 162 0.20 -11.17 10.84
C GLU A 162 1.64 -11.23 11.40
N THR A 163 2.23 -12.42 11.63
CA THR A 163 3.49 -12.55 12.41
C THR A 163 4.66 -13.24 11.70
N ASP A 164 4.51 -13.67 10.45
CA ASP A 164 5.56 -14.46 9.79
C ASP A 164 6.61 -13.60 9.07
N ILE A 165 7.87 -14.07 9.06
CA ILE A 165 8.98 -13.43 8.34
C ILE A 165 9.12 -14.06 6.95
N PRO A 166 8.74 -13.36 5.86
CA PRO A 166 8.97 -13.86 4.52
C PRO A 166 10.44 -13.66 4.12
N ILE A 167 11.04 -14.68 3.53
CA ILE A 167 12.39 -14.64 2.95
C ILE A 167 12.30 -15.05 1.49
N ILE A 168 12.85 -14.23 0.60
CA ILE A 168 12.97 -14.53 -0.83
C ILE A 168 14.44 -14.57 -1.19
N ILE A 169 14.86 -15.65 -1.84
CA ILE A 169 16.24 -15.85 -2.27
C ILE A 169 16.24 -16.01 -3.79
N LEU A 170 17.01 -15.18 -4.47
CA LEU A 170 17.08 -15.12 -5.92
C LEU A 170 18.49 -15.46 -6.41
N LYS A 171 18.56 -16.29 -7.47
CA LYS A 171 19.79 -16.54 -8.23
C LYS A 171 19.47 -16.58 -9.72
N SER A 172 19.82 -15.52 -10.44
CA SER A 172 19.52 -15.38 -11.86
C SER A 172 18.01 -15.53 -12.16
N LEU A 173 17.56 -16.71 -12.61
CA LEU A 173 16.16 -17.00 -12.95
C LEU A 173 15.47 -17.92 -11.93
N THR A 174 16.17 -18.38 -10.90
CA THR A 174 15.58 -19.22 -9.85
C THR A 174 15.23 -18.37 -8.63
N MET A 175 14.07 -18.69 -8.04
CA MET A 175 13.52 -18.02 -6.88
C MET A 175 13.05 -19.07 -5.89
N SER A 176 13.57 -18.98 -4.66
CA SER A 176 13.11 -19.76 -3.52
C SER A 176 12.42 -18.83 -2.53
N LYS A 177 11.30 -19.28 -1.97
CA LYS A 177 10.47 -18.49 -1.07
C LYS A 177 10.27 -19.26 0.23
N PHE A 178 10.56 -18.61 1.35
CA PHE A 178 10.43 -19.18 2.67
C PHE A 178 9.59 -18.28 3.56
N LEU A 179 8.89 -18.90 4.51
CA LEU A 179 8.10 -18.21 5.51
C LEU A 179 8.55 -18.73 6.88
N ILE A 180 9.08 -17.85 7.72
CA ILE A 180 9.53 -18.21 9.07
C ILE A 180 8.44 -17.87 10.07
N GLU A 181 7.89 -18.90 10.71
CA GLU A 181 6.90 -18.77 11.78
C GLU A 181 7.63 -18.72 13.13
N ILE A 182 7.43 -17.66 13.92
CA ILE A 182 8.05 -17.53 15.24
C ILE A 182 7.06 -18.01 16.30
N GLY A 183 7.40 -19.11 16.97
CA GLY A 183 6.55 -19.74 18.00
C GLY A 183 5.50 -20.69 17.43
N LYS A 184 5.05 -21.63 18.28
CA LYS A 184 4.06 -22.65 17.90
C LYS A 184 2.64 -22.07 17.88
N HIS A 185 2.33 -21.25 16.88
CA HIS A 185 0.95 -21.06 16.47
C HIS A 185 0.68 -21.99 15.30
N SER A 186 0.46 -23.26 15.62
CA SER A 186 0.12 -24.33 14.69
C SER A 186 -1.17 -24.02 13.93
N HIS A 187 -1.07 -23.21 12.88
CA HIS A 187 -2.17 -23.03 11.94
C HIS A 187 -2.03 -23.92 10.69
N HIS A 188 -0.88 -24.59 10.51
CA HIS A 188 -0.63 -25.39 9.32
C HIS A 188 -0.18 -26.82 9.63
N LYS A 189 -0.96 -27.79 9.11
CA LYS A 189 -0.58 -29.20 8.97
C LYS A 189 0.17 -29.50 7.67
N ASN A 190 0.36 -28.48 6.80
CA ASN A 190 0.98 -28.61 5.48
C ASN A 190 2.17 -27.67 5.36
N ASN A 191 3.32 -28.20 4.91
CA ASN A 191 4.61 -27.49 4.85
C ASN A 191 4.72 -26.47 3.69
N THR A 192 3.66 -26.25 2.92
CA THR A 192 3.68 -25.36 1.75
C THR A 192 2.38 -24.57 1.61
N THR A 193 2.51 -23.24 1.49
CA THR A 193 1.39 -22.33 1.22
C THR A 193 1.79 -21.33 0.14
N LYS A 194 1.03 -21.23 -0.96
CA LYS A 194 1.27 -20.29 -2.08
C LYS A 194 2.72 -20.31 -2.64
N GLY A 195 3.35 -21.48 -2.63
CA GLY A 195 4.73 -21.67 -3.11
C GLY A 195 5.81 -21.16 -2.15
N TYR A 196 5.47 -20.89 -0.89
CA TYR A 196 6.43 -20.71 0.20
C TYR A 196 6.67 -22.04 0.91
N THR A 197 7.93 -22.32 1.22
CA THR A 197 8.32 -23.36 2.17
C THR A 197 8.23 -22.79 3.58
N ILE A 198 7.44 -23.42 4.45
CA ILE A 198 7.19 -22.95 5.81
C ILE A 198 8.24 -23.57 6.75
N LEU A 199 8.89 -22.72 7.56
CA LEU A 199 9.89 -23.12 8.54
C LEU A 199 9.52 -22.55 9.91
N THR A 200 9.35 -23.41 10.90
CA THR A 200 8.99 -22.98 12.26
C THR A 200 10.26 -22.76 13.08
N LEU A 201 10.36 -21.59 13.71
CA LEU A 201 11.37 -21.26 14.69
C LEU A 201 10.86 -21.65 16.08
N ASP A 202 11.31 -22.81 16.56
CA ASP A 202 11.11 -23.25 17.93
C ASP A 202 12.06 -22.52 18.91
N ASN A 203 11.72 -22.52 20.20
CA ASN A 203 12.51 -21.90 21.28
C ASN A 203 13.83 -22.64 21.62
N GLU A 204 14.38 -23.44 20.72
CA GLU A 204 15.63 -24.17 20.95
C GLU A 204 16.87 -23.28 20.71
N GLU A 205 17.92 -23.49 21.50
CA GLU A 205 19.19 -22.73 21.48
C GLU A 205 19.91 -22.73 20.11
N ASN A 206 19.51 -23.62 19.18
CA ASN A 206 20.06 -23.70 17.82
C ASN A 206 19.01 -23.67 16.70
N ALA A 207 17.76 -23.28 16.99
CA ALA A 207 16.67 -23.31 16.02
C ALA A 207 16.98 -22.46 14.76
N LEU A 208 17.57 -21.27 14.95
CA LEU A 208 17.98 -20.37 13.87
C LEU A 208 19.01 -21.01 12.92
N LYS A 209 20.01 -21.72 13.45
CA LYS A 209 21.01 -22.41 12.63
C LYS A 209 20.40 -23.56 11.84
N LYS A 210 19.44 -24.29 12.43
CA LYS A 210 18.70 -25.35 11.74
C LYS A 210 17.88 -24.79 10.57
N ILE A 211 17.19 -23.67 10.78
CA ILE A 211 16.45 -22.96 9.72
C ILE A 211 17.39 -22.55 8.58
N VAL A 212 18.52 -21.92 8.91
CA VAL A 212 19.51 -21.51 7.91
C VAL A 212 20.03 -22.73 7.15
N ALA A 213 20.38 -23.83 7.83
CA ALA A 213 20.83 -25.05 7.17
C ALA A 213 19.77 -25.62 6.21
N GLN A 214 18.49 -25.58 6.59
CA GLN A 214 17.39 -26.05 5.75
C GLN A 214 17.18 -25.16 4.52
N ILE A 215 17.26 -23.83 4.69
CA ILE A 215 17.23 -22.87 3.57
C ILE A 215 18.39 -23.15 2.62
N LEU A 216 19.61 -23.33 3.14
CA LEU A 216 20.79 -23.59 2.32
C LEU A 216 20.67 -24.92 1.57
N LYS A 217 20.13 -25.96 2.21
CA LYS A 217 19.84 -27.25 1.56
C LYS A 217 18.92 -27.08 0.36
N GLU A 218 17.83 -26.34 0.52
CA GLU A 218 16.85 -26.13 -0.54
C GLU A 218 17.36 -25.21 -1.66
N VAL A 219 18.14 -24.19 -1.31
CA VAL A 219 18.68 -23.20 -2.27
C VAL A 219 19.92 -23.72 -3.01
N LYS A 220 20.78 -24.49 -2.35
CA LYS A 220 22.03 -25.04 -2.91
C LYS A 220 21.86 -26.47 -3.43
N GLY A 221 20.81 -27.19 -3.03
CA GLY A 221 20.56 -28.58 -3.40
C GLY A 221 21.48 -29.58 -2.69
N ILE A 222 21.86 -29.32 -1.44
CA ILE A 222 22.78 -30.13 -0.61
C ILE A 222 21.99 -30.78 0.53
#